data_AF-A0A1F9LKN1-F1
#
_entry.id   AF-A0A1F9LKN1-F1
#
_cell.length_a   1.000
_cell.length_b   1.000
_cell.length_c   1.000
_cell.angle_alpha   90.00
_cell.angle_beta   90.00
_cell.angle_gamma   90.00
#
_symmetry.space_group_name_H-M   'P 1'
#
loop_
_entity.id
_entity.type
_entity.pdbx_description
1 polymer ?
#
loop_
_entity_poly.entity_id
_entity_poly.type
_entity_poly.pdbx_seq_one_letter_code
_entity_poly.pdbx_strand_id
1 'polypeptide(L)'
;MCRLFALTSHDPVSPMLAIKALDVMKEGHDGSGVGLLLQGLGGPFEEMKDAPILSGIFTEEGIRRLDLFMMDQGFLTKYKISLKTPKTQVEGIPKRNLYLIRAYELPEGWDHFSPEEIAERLMMIRLKIREMGEEKKDMMVFSFWPDTIMIKEIGDPMQLAEYLGLDRKELHARIIMAQGRQNTNYAINLYACHPFFIKGYCTMTNGENTAFTPIKDFLLSRGFPGYVGYASDSEVFAHILHYSMTGLGLGIDAYKHVITPLQEEDLQTHPDAGFLSHLKRTCRPLIIDGPNCVIGTLPDHSLFMVQDRKKLRPGVVGGRPGLFGFSSEICGLDAVIPDRDKTKDIQPMHLDTAIVGPDRQEVNICRQTEALNLPL
;
A
#
# COMPACT_ATOMS: atom_id res chain seq x y z
N MET A 1 -14.34 -7.61 9.80
CA MET A 1 -13.66 -6.32 9.62
C MET A 1 -12.17 -6.58 9.57
N CYS A 2 -11.40 -5.79 8.85
CA CYS A 2 -9.94 -5.88 8.89
C CYS A 2 -9.38 -4.90 9.94
N ARG A 3 -8.08 -4.96 10.20
CA ARG A 3 -7.35 -3.94 10.96
C ARG A 3 -6.18 -3.43 10.15
N LEU A 4 -6.06 -2.11 10.12
CA LEU A 4 -5.02 -1.38 9.43
C LEU A 4 -4.17 -0.66 10.45
N PHE A 5 -2.86 -0.68 10.22
CA PHE A 5 -1.93 0.18 10.89
C PHE A 5 -0.85 0.65 9.91
N ALA A 6 -0.61 1.94 9.80
CA ALA A 6 0.56 2.48 9.13
C ALA A 6 1.35 3.36 10.08
N LEU A 7 2.66 3.46 9.87
CA LEU A 7 3.50 4.45 10.51
C LEU A 7 4.44 5.09 9.51
N THR A 8 4.79 6.34 9.80
CA THR A 8 5.87 7.09 9.14
C THR A 8 6.84 7.60 10.19
N SER A 9 8.14 7.45 9.94
CA SER A 9 9.21 7.72 10.90
C SER A 9 10.45 8.34 10.24
N HIS A 10 11.14 9.23 10.95
CA HIS A 10 12.37 9.86 10.48
C HIS A 10 13.50 8.83 10.34
N ASP A 11 13.72 8.05 11.40
CA ASP A 11 14.70 6.98 11.43
C ASP A 11 14.03 5.64 11.10
N PRO A 12 14.67 4.73 10.35
CA PRO A 12 14.12 3.41 10.03
C PRO A 12 13.84 2.60 11.30
N VAL A 13 12.61 2.09 11.42
CA VAL A 13 12.18 1.28 12.56
C VAL A 13 11.83 -0.15 12.13
N SER A 14 11.83 -1.07 13.09
CA SER A 14 11.48 -2.48 12.85
C SER A 14 10.01 -2.62 12.41
N PRO A 15 9.69 -3.48 11.42
CA PRO A 15 8.32 -3.80 11.03
C PRO A 15 7.49 -4.39 12.18
N MET A 16 8.16 -4.93 13.22
CA MET A 16 7.51 -5.43 14.42
C MET A 16 6.66 -4.37 15.14
N LEU A 17 6.93 -3.08 14.98
CA LEU A 17 6.07 -2.04 15.55
C LEU A 17 4.66 -2.11 14.97
N ALA A 18 4.53 -2.16 13.64
CA ALA A 18 3.23 -2.26 13.00
C ALA A 18 2.53 -3.60 13.29
N ILE A 19 3.30 -4.68 13.42
CA ILE A 19 2.78 -6.01 13.76
C ILE A 19 2.25 -6.04 15.19
N LYS A 20 2.94 -5.42 16.15
CA LYS A 20 2.45 -5.24 17.53
C LYS A 20 1.15 -4.43 17.57
N ALA A 21 1.02 -3.40 16.73
CA ALA A 21 -0.23 -2.67 16.61
C ALA A 21 -1.39 -3.55 16.12
N LEU A 22 -1.14 -4.41 15.12
CA LEU A 22 -2.15 -5.38 14.66
C LEU A 22 -2.50 -6.40 15.74
N ASP A 23 -1.53 -6.84 16.54
CA ASP A 23 -1.74 -7.82 17.61
C ASP A 23 -2.61 -7.28 18.75
N VAL A 24 -2.42 -6.02 19.17
CA VAL A 24 -3.34 -5.40 20.15
C VAL A 24 -4.74 -5.12 19.59
N MET A 25 -4.90 -5.18 18.26
CA MET A 25 -6.17 -5.09 17.55
C MET A 25 -6.69 -6.46 17.07
N LYS A 26 -6.19 -7.57 17.64
CA LYS A 26 -6.42 -8.94 17.14
C LYS A 26 -7.88 -9.38 17.07
N GLU A 27 -8.76 -8.87 17.92
CA GLU A 27 -10.20 -9.16 17.83
C GLU A 27 -10.82 -8.70 16.49
N GLY A 28 -10.13 -7.82 15.77
CA GLY A 28 -10.52 -7.31 14.47
C GLY A 28 -9.92 -8.02 13.27
N HIS A 29 -9.28 -9.18 13.40
CA HIS A 29 -8.83 -10.00 12.26
C HIS A 29 -8.77 -11.49 12.64
N ASP A 30 -8.63 -12.38 11.65
CA ASP A 30 -8.71 -13.84 11.85
C ASP A 30 -7.49 -14.61 11.31
N GLY A 31 -6.44 -13.90 10.89
CA GLY A 31 -5.25 -14.51 10.28
C GLY A 31 -5.45 -15.03 8.85
N SER A 32 -6.57 -14.73 8.21
CA SER A 32 -6.82 -15.09 6.80
C SER A 32 -5.94 -14.38 5.78
N GLY A 33 -5.12 -13.42 6.22
CA GLY A 33 -4.16 -12.74 5.39
C GLY A 33 -3.48 -11.61 6.15
N VAL A 34 -2.17 -11.52 5.99
CA VAL A 34 -1.35 -10.45 6.51
C VAL A 34 -0.51 -9.92 5.38
N GLY A 35 -0.41 -8.60 5.30
CA GLY A 35 0.55 -8.00 4.39
C GLY A 35 1.19 -6.75 4.96
N LEU A 36 2.42 -6.55 4.50
CA LEU A 36 3.31 -5.46 4.87
C LEU A 36 3.78 -4.75 3.59
N LEU A 37 3.79 -3.43 3.64
CA LEU A 37 4.59 -2.57 2.77
C LEU A 37 5.70 -1.96 3.63
N LEU A 38 6.93 -2.01 3.15
CA LEU A 38 8.10 -1.36 3.74
C LEU A 38 8.72 -0.43 2.69
N GLN A 39 8.84 0.86 3.00
CA GLN A 39 9.52 1.86 2.17
C GLN A 39 10.40 2.80 3.00
N GLY A 40 11.32 3.51 2.36
CA GLY A 40 12.36 4.27 3.06
C GLY A 40 13.27 3.33 3.83
N LEU A 41 13.73 2.27 3.16
CA LEU A 41 14.43 1.14 3.75
C LEU A 41 15.74 1.59 4.40
N GLY A 42 16.04 0.99 5.56
CA GLY A 42 17.30 1.17 6.28
C GLY A 42 18.30 0.06 5.98
N GLY A 43 19.43 0.10 6.70
CA GLY A 43 20.41 -0.98 6.67
C GLY A 43 21.04 -1.15 5.29
N PRO A 44 21.27 -2.40 4.79
CA PRO A 44 21.91 -2.61 3.50
C PRO A 44 21.17 -2.00 2.31
N PHE A 45 19.83 -1.86 2.39
CA PHE A 45 19.03 -1.29 1.31
C PHE A 45 19.14 0.24 1.23
N GLU A 46 19.59 0.90 2.31
CA GLU A 46 19.68 2.36 2.39
C GLU A 46 20.69 2.94 1.39
N GLU A 47 21.72 2.18 1.03
CA GLU A 47 22.75 2.52 0.05
C GLU A 47 22.35 2.16 -1.40
N MET A 48 21.10 1.73 -1.62
CA MET A 48 20.60 1.26 -2.91
C MET A 48 19.15 1.68 -3.18
N LYS A 49 18.78 2.91 -2.80
CA LYS A 49 17.42 3.46 -2.93
C LYS A 49 16.86 3.39 -4.34
N ASP A 50 17.69 3.61 -5.36
CA ASP A 50 17.28 3.61 -6.76
C ASP A 50 17.22 2.21 -7.38
N ALA A 51 17.77 1.20 -6.70
CA ALA A 51 17.78 -0.17 -7.21
C ALA A 51 16.38 -0.78 -7.11
N PRO A 52 15.79 -1.31 -8.19
CA PRO A 52 14.51 -1.98 -8.09
C PRO A 52 14.63 -3.25 -7.26
N ILE A 53 13.75 -3.36 -6.26
CA ILE A 53 13.70 -4.49 -5.33
C ILE A 53 12.52 -5.37 -5.70
N LEU A 54 12.81 -6.62 -6.02
CA LEU A 54 11.82 -7.67 -6.19
C LEU A 54 11.55 -8.35 -4.85
N SER A 55 10.27 -8.43 -4.45
CA SER A 55 9.84 -9.22 -3.31
C SER A 55 8.73 -10.19 -3.69
N GLY A 56 8.84 -11.43 -3.20
CA GLY A 56 7.88 -12.48 -3.54
C GLY A 56 8.17 -13.84 -2.92
N ILE A 57 7.35 -14.81 -3.29
CA ILE A 57 7.44 -16.21 -2.87
C ILE A 57 7.70 -17.07 -4.11
N PHE A 58 8.67 -17.97 -4.01
CA PHE A 58 9.17 -18.74 -5.14
C PHE A 58 9.41 -20.19 -4.75
N THR A 59 9.13 -21.10 -5.69
CA THR A 59 9.71 -22.45 -5.66
C THR A 59 11.15 -22.43 -6.17
N GLU A 60 11.88 -23.53 -6.01
CA GLU A 60 13.24 -23.64 -6.56
C GLU A 60 13.27 -23.48 -8.08
N GLU A 61 12.29 -24.06 -8.78
CA GLU A 61 12.18 -23.93 -10.24
C GLU A 61 11.77 -22.51 -10.65
N GLY A 62 10.88 -21.88 -9.89
CA GLY A 62 10.50 -20.48 -10.09
C GLY A 62 11.71 -19.55 -10.01
N ILE A 63 12.65 -19.78 -9.08
CA ILE A 63 13.88 -18.99 -8.98
C ILE A 63 14.75 -19.16 -10.23
N ARG A 64 14.93 -20.38 -10.74
CA ARG A 64 15.75 -20.61 -11.95
C ARG A 64 15.16 -19.88 -13.15
N ARG A 65 13.84 -19.94 -13.32
CA ARG A 65 13.13 -19.21 -14.38
C ARG A 65 13.24 -17.70 -14.22
N LEU A 66 13.08 -17.20 -12.99
CA LEU A 66 13.28 -15.78 -12.67
C LEU A 66 14.70 -15.34 -13.03
N ASP A 67 15.72 -16.08 -12.60
CA ASP A 67 17.13 -15.75 -12.82
C ASP A 67 17.45 -15.66 -14.32
N LEU A 68 17.01 -16.65 -15.12
CA LEU A 68 17.18 -16.63 -16.57
C LEU A 68 16.48 -15.43 -17.22
N PHE A 69 15.23 -15.15 -16.82
CA PHE A 69 14.47 -14.04 -17.37
C PHE A 69 15.10 -12.68 -17.01
N MET A 70 15.48 -12.47 -15.74
CA MET A 70 16.08 -11.21 -15.31
C MET A 70 17.44 -10.97 -16.00
N MET A 71 18.24 -12.03 -16.19
CA MET A 71 19.50 -11.96 -16.94
C MET A 71 19.29 -11.61 -18.41
N ASP A 72 18.28 -12.20 -19.07
CA ASP A 72 17.91 -11.87 -20.45
C ASP A 72 17.45 -10.41 -20.60
N GLN A 73 16.79 -9.87 -19.56
CA GLN A 73 16.43 -8.46 -19.48
C GLN A 73 17.60 -7.54 -19.07
N GLY A 74 18.80 -8.09 -18.83
CA GLY A 74 20.01 -7.34 -18.49
C GLY A 74 20.15 -6.92 -17.02
N PHE A 75 19.31 -7.43 -16.11
CA PHE A 75 19.40 -7.13 -14.68
C PHE A 75 20.44 -8.01 -13.98
N LEU A 76 21.27 -7.38 -13.15
CA LEU A 76 22.24 -8.07 -12.30
C LEU A 76 21.84 -7.98 -10.83
N THR A 77 22.10 -9.03 -10.05
CA THR A 77 21.77 -9.02 -8.62
C THR A 77 22.78 -8.16 -7.86
N LYS A 78 22.32 -7.06 -7.27
CA LYS A 78 23.13 -6.19 -6.41
C LYS A 78 23.21 -6.73 -4.99
N TYR A 79 22.06 -7.13 -4.44
CA TYR A 79 21.93 -7.62 -3.08
C TYR A 79 20.70 -8.52 -2.95
N LYS A 80 20.75 -9.50 -2.05
CA LYS A 80 19.60 -10.36 -1.76
C LYS A 80 19.56 -10.83 -0.32
N ILE A 81 18.35 -10.97 0.20
CA ILE A 81 18.07 -11.70 1.42
C ILE A 81 16.97 -12.73 1.16
N SER A 82 17.02 -13.81 1.94
CA SER A 82 15.98 -14.81 1.95
C SER A 82 15.47 -14.98 3.37
N LEU A 83 14.15 -14.96 3.55
CA LEU A 83 13.54 -15.20 4.85
C LEU A 83 13.51 -16.71 5.07
N LYS A 84 14.47 -17.21 5.86
CA LYS A 84 14.58 -18.63 6.18
C LYS A 84 13.53 -18.98 7.20
N THR A 85 12.65 -19.91 6.85
CA THR A 85 11.61 -20.38 7.75
C THR A 85 12.12 -21.51 8.65
N PRO A 86 11.66 -21.59 9.91
CA PRO A 86 11.91 -22.74 10.77
C PRO A 86 11.45 -24.06 10.15
N LYS A 87 12.10 -25.17 10.55
CA LYS A 87 11.67 -26.52 10.14
C LYS A 87 10.31 -26.91 10.72
N THR A 88 9.99 -26.38 11.89
CA THR A 88 8.73 -26.63 12.59
C THR A 88 7.60 -25.88 11.89
N GLN A 89 6.53 -26.59 11.57
CA GLN A 89 5.33 -25.99 10.99
C GLN A 89 4.55 -25.24 12.09
N VAL A 90 4.06 -24.06 11.74
CA VAL A 90 3.15 -23.27 12.58
C VAL A 90 1.73 -23.46 12.03
N GLU A 91 0.77 -23.68 12.92
CA GLU A 91 -0.64 -23.86 12.53
C GLU A 91 -1.17 -22.59 11.83
N GLY A 92 -1.95 -22.77 10.76
CA GLY A 92 -2.50 -21.66 9.99
C GLY A 92 -1.52 -20.97 9.01
N ILE A 93 -0.21 -21.24 9.10
CA ILE A 93 0.79 -20.69 8.18
C ILE A 93 1.19 -21.75 7.14
N PRO A 94 1.00 -21.48 5.84
CA PRO A 94 1.38 -22.43 4.80
C PRO A 94 2.90 -22.51 4.66
N LYS A 95 3.39 -23.74 4.45
CA LYS A 95 4.81 -23.95 4.14
C LYS A 95 5.10 -23.50 2.71
N ARG A 96 6.03 -22.58 2.56
CA ARG A 96 6.58 -22.12 1.27
C ARG A 96 8.03 -22.54 1.11
N ASN A 97 8.51 -22.55 -0.13
CA ASN A 97 9.90 -22.86 -0.44
C ASN A 97 10.83 -21.69 -0.09
N LEU A 98 10.66 -20.54 -0.75
CA LEU A 98 11.52 -19.38 -0.53
C LEU A 98 10.72 -18.07 -0.54
N TYR A 99 10.92 -17.25 0.49
CA TYR A 99 10.61 -15.83 0.47
C TYR A 99 11.87 -15.07 0.07
N LEU A 100 11.83 -14.42 -1.09
CA LEU A 100 12.98 -13.75 -1.68
C LEU A 100 12.74 -12.24 -1.69
N ILE A 101 13.75 -11.50 -1.26
CA ILE A 101 13.88 -10.06 -1.45
C ILE A 101 15.21 -9.81 -2.15
N ARG A 102 15.19 -9.21 -3.34
CA ARG A 102 16.37 -9.07 -4.17
C ARG A 102 16.40 -7.71 -4.87
N ALA A 103 17.43 -6.94 -4.59
CA ALA A 103 17.75 -5.70 -5.28
C ALA A 103 18.55 -5.99 -6.55
N TYR A 104 18.20 -5.32 -7.64
CA TYR A 104 18.89 -5.45 -8.91
C TYR A 104 19.56 -4.14 -9.32
N GLU A 105 20.67 -4.25 -10.05
CA GLU A 105 21.20 -3.15 -10.84
C GLU A 105 20.32 -2.96 -12.08
N LEU A 106 20.07 -1.71 -12.45
CA LEU A 106 19.39 -1.41 -13.71
C LEU A 106 20.27 -1.86 -14.88
N PRO A 107 19.68 -2.35 -15.99
CA PRO A 107 20.44 -2.73 -17.16
C PRO A 107 21.22 -1.56 -17.75
N GLU A 108 22.32 -1.85 -18.45
CA GLU A 108 23.14 -0.85 -19.13
C GLU A 108 22.31 -0.01 -20.12
N GLY A 109 22.54 1.30 -20.13
CA GLY A 109 21.84 2.27 -20.99
C GLY A 109 20.49 2.75 -20.46
N TRP A 110 20.00 2.23 -19.34
CA TRP A 110 18.76 2.72 -18.71
C TRP A 110 18.93 4.08 -18.04
N ASP A 111 20.15 4.51 -17.78
CA ASP A 111 20.50 5.83 -17.27
C ASP A 111 20.11 6.97 -18.22
N HIS A 112 19.82 6.67 -19.49
CA HIS A 112 19.34 7.64 -20.47
C HIS A 112 17.81 7.77 -20.51
N PHE A 113 17.07 6.84 -19.89
CA PHE A 113 15.61 6.89 -19.85
C PHE A 113 15.11 7.89 -18.82
N SER A 114 13.94 8.47 -19.10
CA SER A 114 13.25 9.28 -18.10
C SER A 114 12.80 8.42 -16.90
N PRO A 115 12.65 9.00 -15.70
CA PRO A 115 12.11 8.28 -14.55
C PRO A 115 10.77 7.60 -14.83
N GLU A 116 9.89 8.23 -15.62
CA GLU A 116 8.59 7.69 -15.98
C GLU A 116 8.70 6.49 -16.92
N GLU A 117 9.66 6.50 -17.85
CA GLU A 117 9.93 5.36 -18.72
C GLU A 117 10.53 4.18 -17.95
N ILE A 118 11.46 4.43 -17.02
CA ILE A 118 11.98 3.39 -16.12
C ILE A 118 10.83 2.79 -15.30
N ALA A 119 10.00 3.65 -14.70
CA ALA A 119 8.84 3.25 -13.92
C ALA A 119 7.86 2.35 -14.71
N GLU A 120 7.56 2.72 -15.97
CA GLU A 120 6.72 1.91 -16.86
C GLU A 120 7.37 0.55 -17.17
N ARG A 121 8.66 0.53 -17.50
CA ARG A 121 9.39 -0.72 -17.78
C ARG A 121 9.42 -1.65 -16.56
N LEU A 122 9.70 -1.12 -15.36
CA LEU A 122 9.68 -1.91 -14.13
C LEU A 122 8.29 -2.51 -13.85
N MET A 123 7.23 -1.73 -14.07
CA MET A 123 5.86 -2.23 -13.95
C MET A 123 5.61 -3.38 -14.94
N MET A 124 5.96 -3.18 -16.22
CA MET A 124 5.78 -4.20 -17.26
C MET A 124 6.55 -5.49 -16.96
N ILE A 125 7.78 -5.38 -16.44
CA ILE A 125 8.57 -6.53 -15.99
C ILE A 125 7.87 -7.25 -14.83
N ARG A 126 7.36 -6.53 -13.82
CA ARG A 126 6.60 -7.15 -12.71
C ARG A 126 5.38 -7.92 -13.23
N LEU A 127 4.63 -7.33 -14.16
CA LEU A 127 3.46 -7.96 -14.77
C LEU A 127 3.86 -9.23 -15.54
N LYS A 128 4.98 -9.20 -16.27
CA LYS A 128 5.48 -10.37 -16.98
C LYS A 128 5.90 -11.49 -16.03
N ILE A 129 6.60 -11.18 -14.95
CA ILE A 129 6.98 -12.19 -13.95
C ILE A 129 5.74 -12.78 -13.27
N ARG A 130 4.73 -11.94 -12.97
CA ARG A 130 3.43 -12.41 -12.45
C ARG A 130 2.77 -13.39 -13.40
N GLU A 131 2.66 -13.07 -14.69
CA GLU A 131 2.10 -13.96 -15.72
C GLU A 131 2.87 -15.30 -15.77
N MET A 132 4.20 -15.23 -15.82
CA MET A 132 5.06 -16.42 -15.82
C MET A 132 4.85 -17.30 -14.58
N GLY A 133 4.60 -16.68 -13.42
CA GLY A 133 4.33 -17.34 -12.15
C GLY A 133 2.94 -17.95 -12.07
N GLU A 134 1.92 -17.27 -12.60
CA GLU A 134 0.55 -17.78 -12.68
C GLU A 134 0.45 -19.00 -13.61
N GLU A 135 1.16 -18.99 -14.75
CA GLU A 135 1.17 -20.09 -15.72
C GLU A 135 1.68 -21.41 -15.13
N LYS A 136 2.77 -21.36 -14.35
CA LYS A 136 3.40 -22.56 -13.77
C LYS A 136 3.13 -22.76 -12.27
N LYS A 137 2.47 -21.80 -11.62
CA LYS A 137 2.17 -21.78 -10.18
C LYS A 137 3.42 -21.88 -9.29
N ASP A 138 4.52 -21.26 -9.72
CA ASP A 138 5.83 -21.40 -9.11
C ASP A 138 6.44 -20.09 -8.59
N MET A 139 5.81 -18.95 -8.90
CA MET A 139 6.22 -17.61 -8.45
C MET A 139 5.00 -16.77 -8.07
N MET A 140 5.13 -16.00 -7.00
CA MET A 140 4.21 -14.95 -6.61
C MET A 140 5.01 -13.68 -6.32
N VAL A 141 4.77 -12.61 -7.07
CA VAL A 141 5.55 -11.37 -6.97
C VAL A 141 4.67 -10.23 -6.49
N PHE A 142 5.08 -9.58 -5.40
CA PHE A 142 4.30 -8.53 -4.75
C PHE A 142 4.78 -7.14 -5.15
N SER A 143 6.09 -6.90 -5.21
CA SER A 143 6.67 -5.68 -5.76
C SER A 143 7.88 -5.98 -6.63
N PHE A 144 8.11 -5.10 -7.60
CA PHE A 144 9.39 -4.92 -8.28
C PHE A 144 9.56 -3.42 -8.50
N TRP A 145 10.13 -2.74 -7.50
CA TRP A 145 10.15 -1.28 -7.45
C TRP A 145 11.28 -0.78 -6.54
N PRO A 146 11.86 0.41 -6.81
CA PRO A 146 12.88 0.99 -5.94
C PRO A 146 12.39 1.21 -4.51
N ASP A 147 13.29 0.99 -3.54
CA ASP A 147 13.06 1.26 -2.11
C ASP A 147 11.73 0.70 -1.56
N THR A 148 11.26 -0.44 -2.08
CA THR A 148 9.96 -1.00 -1.72
C THR A 148 10.03 -2.52 -1.56
N ILE A 149 9.68 -2.99 -0.36
CA ILE A 149 9.50 -4.41 -0.07
C ILE A 149 8.04 -4.65 0.31
N MET A 150 7.42 -5.63 -0.34
CA MET A 150 6.12 -6.15 0.05
C MET A 150 6.22 -7.59 0.54
N ILE A 151 5.58 -7.88 1.67
CA ILE A 151 5.49 -9.23 2.23
C ILE A 151 4.01 -9.55 2.40
N LYS A 152 3.55 -10.69 1.90
CA LYS A 152 2.16 -11.14 2.04
C LYS A 152 2.12 -12.63 2.30
N GLU A 153 1.36 -13.06 3.31
CA GLU A 153 1.12 -14.46 3.60
C GLU A 153 -0.15 -14.66 4.43
N ILE A 154 -0.61 -15.90 4.57
CA ILE A 154 -1.68 -16.33 5.46
C ILE A 154 -1.10 -16.64 6.84
N GLY A 155 -1.80 -16.24 7.89
CA GLY A 155 -1.44 -16.54 9.28
C GLY A 155 -1.80 -15.40 10.23
N ASP A 156 -1.73 -15.70 11.52
CA ASP A 156 -1.74 -14.65 12.55
C ASP A 156 -0.54 -13.70 12.37
N PRO A 157 -0.71 -12.37 12.45
CA PRO A 157 0.37 -11.41 12.21
C PRO A 157 1.61 -11.63 13.07
N MET A 158 1.46 -11.91 14.37
CA MET A 158 2.59 -12.07 15.28
C MET A 158 3.31 -13.39 15.02
N GLN A 159 2.57 -14.48 14.88
CA GLN A 159 3.15 -15.79 14.56
C GLN A 159 3.85 -15.79 13.21
N LEU A 160 3.28 -15.11 12.20
CA LEU A 160 3.89 -14.96 10.88
C LEU A 160 5.18 -14.16 10.96
N ALA A 161 5.20 -13.09 11.76
CA ALA A 161 6.38 -12.27 11.93
C ALA A 161 7.54 -13.04 12.56
N GLU A 162 7.26 -13.85 13.58
CA GLU A 162 8.23 -14.74 14.20
C GLU A 162 8.68 -15.84 13.23
N TYR A 163 7.74 -16.46 12.52
CA TYR A 163 8.01 -17.52 11.54
C TYR A 163 8.90 -17.06 10.39
N LEU A 164 8.71 -15.83 9.90
CA LEU A 164 9.53 -15.24 8.84
C LEU A 164 10.79 -14.53 9.37
N GLY A 165 10.92 -14.36 10.70
CA GLY A 165 12.02 -13.64 11.32
C GLY A 165 12.08 -12.18 10.89
N LEU A 166 10.95 -11.45 11.00
CA LEU A 166 10.83 -10.08 10.50
C LEU A 166 11.55 -9.04 11.38
N ASP A 167 11.91 -9.38 12.62
CA ASP A 167 12.65 -8.48 13.51
C ASP A 167 14.14 -8.46 13.19
N ARG A 168 14.49 -7.81 12.07
CA ARG A 168 15.85 -7.76 11.58
C ARG A 168 16.16 -6.42 10.93
N LYS A 169 17.42 -5.98 11.06
CA LYS A 169 17.88 -4.65 10.63
C LYS A 169 17.69 -4.42 9.13
N GLU A 170 17.79 -5.48 8.32
CA GLU A 170 17.63 -5.39 6.87
C GLU A 170 16.19 -5.07 6.43
N LEU A 171 15.21 -5.21 7.33
CA LEU A 171 13.80 -4.91 7.06
C LEU A 171 13.32 -3.65 7.77
N HIS A 172 14.20 -2.90 8.43
CA HIS A 172 13.83 -1.62 9.01
C HIS A 172 13.42 -0.65 7.90
N ALA A 173 12.37 0.12 8.14
CA ALA A 173 11.78 1.01 7.16
C ALA A 173 11.24 2.26 7.82
N ARG A 174 11.16 3.35 7.06
CA ARG A 174 10.59 4.62 7.51
C ARG A 174 9.09 4.67 7.35
N ILE A 175 8.57 4.02 6.30
CA ILE A 175 7.14 3.81 6.07
C ILE A 175 6.84 2.34 6.21
N ILE A 176 5.93 2.01 7.12
CA ILE A 176 5.44 0.64 7.29
C ILE A 176 3.92 0.69 7.23
N MET A 177 3.32 -0.05 6.30
CA MET A 177 1.87 -0.28 6.28
C MET A 177 1.62 -1.77 6.55
N ALA A 178 0.76 -2.07 7.51
CA ALA A 178 0.41 -3.41 7.91
C ALA A 178 -1.11 -3.59 7.95
N GLN A 179 -1.56 -4.71 7.40
CA GLN A 179 -2.96 -5.08 7.43
C GLN A 179 -3.12 -6.51 7.94
N GLY A 180 -4.05 -6.68 8.88
CA GLY A 180 -4.59 -7.99 9.27
C GLY A 180 -5.99 -8.13 8.67
N ARG A 181 -6.18 -9.14 7.81
CA ARG A 181 -7.43 -9.39 7.10
C ARG A 181 -8.38 -10.25 7.93
N GLN A 182 -9.68 -9.99 7.75
CA GLN A 182 -10.73 -10.97 8.05
C GLN A 182 -11.42 -11.35 6.73
N ASN A 183 -11.32 -12.61 6.33
CA ASN A 183 -11.84 -13.07 5.04
C ASN A 183 -13.21 -13.73 5.23
N THR A 184 -14.14 -13.44 4.33
CA THR A 184 -15.47 -14.05 4.30
C THR A 184 -15.55 -15.21 3.30
N ASN A 185 -14.48 -15.47 2.52
CA ASN A 185 -14.43 -16.51 1.49
C ASN A 185 -13.59 -17.73 1.90
N TYR A 186 -13.97 -18.92 1.43
CA TYR A 186 -13.29 -20.19 1.73
C TYR A 186 -11.89 -20.34 1.11
N ALA A 187 -11.61 -19.71 -0.03
CA ALA A 187 -10.32 -19.76 -0.70
C ALA A 187 -9.56 -18.43 -0.53
N ILE A 188 -8.33 -18.49 -0.01
CA ILE A 188 -7.48 -17.31 0.18
C ILE A 188 -6.54 -17.15 -1.02
N ASN A 189 -6.64 -16.01 -1.70
CA ASN A 189 -5.70 -15.58 -2.72
C ASN A 189 -4.75 -14.53 -2.12
N LEU A 190 -3.43 -14.78 -2.10
CA LEU A 190 -2.46 -13.82 -1.56
C LEU A 190 -2.41 -12.49 -2.32
N TYR A 191 -2.76 -12.49 -3.61
CA TYR A 191 -2.88 -11.23 -4.35
C TYR A 191 -4.02 -10.35 -3.83
N ALA A 192 -5.02 -10.94 -3.18
CA ALA A 192 -6.12 -10.19 -2.54
C ALA A 192 -5.75 -9.67 -1.13
N CYS A 193 -4.57 -10.01 -0.60
CA CYS A 193 -4.09 -9.44 0.67
C CYS A 193 -3.59 -8.02 0.42
N HIS A 194 -4.03 -7.07 1.24
CA HIS A 194 -3.50 -5.70 1.27
C HIS A 194 -2.05 -5.70 1.81
N PRO A 195 -1.29 -4.60 1.65
CA PRO A 195 -1.59 -3.42 0.84
C PRO A 195 -1.57 -3.68 -0.68
N PHE A 196 -2.26 -2.85 -1.47
CA PHE A 196 -2.23 -2.88 -2.95
C PHE A 196 -1.28 -1.81 -3.47
N PHE A 197 -0.49 -2.11 -4.50
CA PHE A 197 0.63 -1.28 -4.94
C PHE A 197 0.66 -1.12 -6.46
N ILE A 198 0.93 0.11 -6.91
CA ILE A 198 1.10 0.47 -8.32
C ILE A 198 2.03 1.70 -8.44
N LYS A 199 3.17 1.56 -9.12
CA LYS A 199 4.14 2.64 -9.42
C LYS A 199 4.44 3.58 -8.23
N GLY A 200 4.67 3.03 -7.04
CA GLY A 200 4.98 3.81 -5.82
C GLY A 200 3.76 4.26 -5.02
N TYR A 201 2.56 4.22 -5.61
CA TYR A 201 1.30 4.45 -4.89
C TYR A 201 0.85 3.16 -4.21
N CYS A 202 0.36 3.29 -2.98
CA CYS A 202 -0.15 2.14 -2.25
C CYS A 202 -1.32 2.50 -1.34
N THR A 203 -2.29 1.58 -1.24
CA THR A 203 -3.44 1.72 -0.33
C THR A 203 -3.77 0.41 0.37
N MET A 204 -4.29 0.53 1.59
CA MET A 204 -5.00 -0.54 2.29
C MET A 204 -6.34 -0.05 2.81
N THR A 205 -7.34 -0.95 2.85
CA THR A 205 -8.72 -0.57 3.15
C THR A 205 -9.31 -1.52 4.19
N ASN A 206 -9.99 -0.95 5.19
CA ASN A 206 -10.89 -1.66 6.08
C ASN A 206 -12.29 -1.27 5.66
N GLY A 207 -13.01 -2.20 5.04
CA GLY A 207 -14.24 -1.85 4.38
C GLY A 207 -14.73 -2.90 3.40
N GLU A 208 -15.81 -2.53 2.73
CA GLU A 208 -16.38 -3.24 1.60
C GLU A 208 -16.93 -2.20 0.62
N ASN A 209 -16.46 -2.25 -0.62
CA ASN A 209 -16.86 -1.31 -1.66
C ASN A 209 -17.93 -1.93 -2.56
N THR A 210 -19.18 -1.55 -2.33
CA THR A 210 -20.34 -2.07 -3.09
C THR A 210 -20.38 -1.55 -4.54
N ALA A 211 -19.67 -0.46 -4.83
CA ALA A 211 -19.55 0.12 -6.17
C ALA A 211 -18.37 -0.47 -6.99
N PHE A 212 -17.83 -1.62 -6.61
CA PHE A 212 -16.64 -2.21 -7.24
C PHE A 212 -16.72 -2.38 -8.77
N THR A 213 -17.80 -2.97 -9.29
CA THR A 213 -17.92 -3.29 -10.72
C THR A 213 -17.80 -2.07 -11.64
N PRO A 214 -18.59 -0.99 -11.47
CA PRO A 214 -18.47 0.18 -12.35
C PRO A 214 -17.09 0.86 -12.25
N ILE A 215 -16.48 0.87 -11.07
CA ILE A 215 -15.13 1.42 -10.86
C ILE A 215 -14.10 0.60 -11.66
N LYS A 216 -14.13 -0.72 -11.48
CA LYS A 216 -13.23 -1.65 -12.17
C LYS A 216 -13.35 -1.50 -13.69
N ASP A 217 -14.57 -1.48 -14.22
CA ASP A 217 -14.81 -1.37 -15.66
C ASP A 217 -14.32 -0.02 -16.22
N PHE A 218 -14.53 1.07 -15.48
CA PHE A 218 -13.96 2.38 -15.83
C PHE A 218 -12.43 2.34 -15.90
N LEU A 219 -11.77 1.81 -14.86
CA LEU A 219 -10.32 1.74 -14.79
C LEU A 219 -9.76 0.86 -15.92
N LEU A 220 -10.32 -0.34 -16.12
CA LEU A 220 -9.93 -1.24 -17.22
C LEU A 220 -10.05 -0.57 -18.59
N SER A 221 -11.11 0.20 -18.80
CA SER A 221 -11.32 0.91 -20.07
C SER A 221 -10.28 2.02 -20.35
N ARG A 222 -9.43 2.38 -19.39
CA ARG A 222 -8.29 3.29 -19.64
C ARG A 222 -7.16 2.63 -20.42
N GLY A 223 -7.15 1.30 -20.53
CA GLY A 223 -6.09 0.56 -21.25
C GLY A 223 -4.72 0.66 -20.57
N PHE A 224 -4.65 1.08 -19.31
CA PHE A 224 -3.40 1.16 -18.57
C PHE A 224 -2.97 -0.25 -18.10
N PRO A 225 -1.79 -0.76 -18.49
CA PRO A 225 -1.40 -2.15 -18.22
C PRO A 225 -1.37 -2.53 -16.74
N GLY A 226 -1.10 -1.58 -15.85
CA GLY A 226 -1.08 -1.82 -14.41
C GLY A 226 -2.44 -2.05 -13.76
N TYR A 227 -3.54 -1.71 -14.43
CA TYR A 227 -4.90 -1.87 -13.88
C TYR A 227 -5.42 -3.29 -14.09
N VAL A 228 -4.82 -4.25 -13.38
CA VAL A 228 -5.14 -5.68 -13.47
C VAL A 228 -5.26 -6.30 -12.08
N GLY A 229 -5.64 -7.58 -12.04
CA GLY A 229 -5.41 -8.38 -10.84
C GLY A 229 -6.48 -8.31 -9.75
N TYR A 230 -7.58 -7.58 -9.99
CA TYR A 230 -8.72 -7.31 -9.09
C TYR A 230 -9.31 -8.54 -8.37
N ALA A 231 -8.56 -9.09 -7.43
CA ALA A 231 -8.95 -10.22 -6.59
C ALA A 231 -9.61 -9.76 -5.28
N SER A 232 -9.60 -8.44 -5.03
CA SER A 232 -10.33 -7.76 -3.97
C SER A 232 -10.96 -6.49 -4.53
N ASP A 233 -12.15 -6.18 -4.03
CA ASP A 233 -12.84 -4.91 -4.23
C ASP A 233 -11.98 -3.68 -3.86
N SER A 234 -11.04 -3.86 -2.94
CA SER A 234 -10.20 -2.80 -2.41
C SER A 234 -9.01 -2.44 -3.30
N GLU A 235 -8.67 -3.27 -4.30
CA GLU A 235 -7.55 -2.98 -5.21
C GLU A 235 -7.84 -1.73 -6.06
N VAL A 236 -9.13 -1.42 -6.27
CA VAL A 236 -9.54 -0.20 -6.98
C VAL A 236 -9.07 1.08 -6.29
N PHE A 237 -8.88 1.10 -4.96
CA PHE A 237 -8.46 2.33 -4.28
C PHE A 237 -7.06 2.79 -4.70
N ALA A 238 -6.12 1.85 -4.84
CA ALA A 238 -4.77 2.14 -5.32
C ALA A 238 -4.79 2.61 -6.79
N HIS A 239 -5.66 2.02 -7.61
CA HIS A 239 -5.79 2.38 -9.02
C HIS A 239 -6.51 3.71 -9.22
N ILE A 240 -7.53 4.04 -8.43
CA ILE A 240 -8.16 5.37 -8.42
C ILE A 240 -7.13 6.41 -7.97
N LEU A 241 -6.32 6.10 -6.95
CA LEU A 241 -5.28 7.01 -6.47
C LEU A 241 -4.27 7.31 -7.59
N HIS A 242 -3.71 6.26 -8.20
CA HIS A 242 -2.81 6.41 -9.35
C HIS A 242 -3.46 7.16 -10.52
N TYR A 243 -4.72 6.84 -10.87
CA TYR A 243 -5.43 7.55 -11.93
C TYR A 243 -5.65 9.02 -11.62
N SER A 244 -5.99 9.35 -10.37
CA SER A 244 -6.24 10.74 -9.94
C SER A 244 -4.96 11.58 -10.02
N MET A 245 -3.84 11.01 -9.55
CA MET A 245 -2.56 11.71 -9.48
C MET A 245 -1.85 11.77 -10.83
N THR A 246 -1.68 10.62 -11.48
CA THR A 246 -0.93 10.52 -12.74
C THR A 246 -1.81 10.77 -13.97
N GLY A 247 -3.04 10.25 -13.96
CA GLY A 247 -3.95 10.33 -15.12
C GLY A 247 -4.69 11.65 -15.24
N LEU A 248 -5.06 12.26 -14.11
CA LEU A 248 -5.75 13.56 -14.07
C LEU A 248 -4.82 14.71 -13.66
N GLY A 249 -3.60 14.43 -13.18
CA GLY A 249 -2.65 15.45 -12.73
C GLY A 249 -3.04 16.13 -11.43
N LEU A 250 -3.91 15.52 -10.62
CA LEU A 250 -4.45 16.14 -9.41
C LEU A 250 -3.62 15.82 -8.17
N GLY A 251 -3.71 16.67 -7.14
CA GLY A 251 -3.11 16.44 -5.84
C GLY A 251 -3.94 15.49 -4.95
N ILE A 252 -3.37 15.14 -3.80
CA ILE A 252 -4.02 14.30 -2.79
C ILE A 252 -5.26 14.99 -2.17
N ASP A 253 -5.28 16.32 -2.16
CA ASP A 253 -6.43 17.14 -1.78
C ASP A 253 -7.66 16.89 -2.67
N ALA A 254 -7.44 16.60 -3.96
CA ALA A 254 -8.52 16.28 -4.88
C ALA A 254 -8.96 14.80 -4.84
N TYR A 255 -8.14 13.88 -4.32
CA TYR A 255 -8.45 12.43 -4.31
C TYR A 255 -9.82 12.13 -3.70
N LYS A 256 -10.14 12.81 -2.59
CA LYS A 256 -11.42 12.61 -1.90
C LYS A 256 -12.61 13.10 -2.72
N HIS A 257 -12.44 14.10 -3.58
CA HIS A 257 -13.48 14.54 -4.51
C HIS A 257 -13.74 13.52 -5.63
N VAL A 258 -12.77 12.66 -5.96
CA VAL A 258 -12.95 11.57 -6.92
C VAL A 258 -13.74 10.42 -6.30
N ILE A 259 -13.34 9.96 -5.11
CA ILE A 259 -13.98 8.79 -4.47
C ILE A 259 -15.29 9.14 -3.76
N THR A 260 -15.40 10.31 -3.14
CA THR A 260 -16.57 10.76 -2.36
C THR A 260 -16.86 12.23 -2.64
N PRO A 261 -17.37 12.59 -3.83
CA PRO A 261 -17.63 13.99 -4.18
C PRO A 261 -18.64 14.64 -3.23
N LEU A 262 -18.51 15.96 -3.09
CA LEU A 262 -19.45 16.80 -2.35
C LEU A 262 -20.88 16.68 -2.90
N GLN A 263 -21.87 16.90 -2.02
CA GLN A 263 -23.26 17.05 -2.46
C GLN A 263 -23.43 18.40 -3.15
N GLU A 264 -24.52 18.54 -3.87
CA GLU A 264 -24.76 19.72 -4.71
C GLU A 264 -24.73 21.01 -3.89
N GLU A 265 -25.33 21.03 -2.71
CA GLU A 265 -25.36 22.19 -1.81
C GLU A 265 -23.95 22.64 -1.40
N ASP A 266 -23.12 21.71 -0.92
CA ASP A 266 -21.73 22.01 -0.52
C ASP A 266 -20.88 22.39 -1.75
N LEU A 267 -21.07 21.68 -2.87
CA LEU A 267 -20.29 21.86 -4.10
C LEU A 267 -20.53 23.22 -4.74
N GLN A 268 -21.75 23.75 -4.69
CA GLN A 268 -22.10 25.07 -5.25
C GLN A 268 -21.43 26.23 -4.50
N THR A 269 -21.11 26.05 -3.22
CA THR A 269 -20.44 27.07 -2.40
C THR A 269 -18.92 26.94 -2.36
N HIS A 270 -18.39 25.89 -2.99
CA HIS A 270 -16.95 25.62 -3.03
C HIS A 270 -16.19 26.63 -3.90
N PRO A 271 -14.97 27.07 -3.50
CA PRO A 271 -14.15 27.97 -4.32
C PRO A 271 -13.95 27.46 -5.78
N ASP A 272 -13.69 26.17 -5.92
CA ASP A 272 -13.51 25.48 -7.21
C ASP A 272 -14.77 24.79 -7.77
N ALA A 273 -15.97 25.29 -7.46
CA ALA A 273 -17.26 24.65 -7.81
C ALA A 273 -17.37 24.23 -9.29
N GLY A 274 -16.93 25.08 -10.21
CA GLY A 274 -16.98 24.81 -11.65
C GLY A 274 -16.14 23.60 -12.06
N PHE A 275 -14.91 23.51 -11.54
CA PHE A 275 -14.03 22.37 -11.77
C PHE A 275 -14.60 21.09 -11.12
N LEU A 276 -14.99 21.17 -9.86
CA LEU A 276 -15.51 20.02 -9.10
C LEU A 276 -16.82 19.46 -9.69
N SER A 277 -17.68 20.31 -10.26
CA SER A 277 -18.90 19.87 -10.94
C SER A 277 -18.57 19.00 -12.16
N HIS A 278 -17.57 19.41 -12.95
CA HIS A 278 -17.10 18.61 -14.09
C HIS A 278 -16.40 17.32 -13.62
N LEU A 279 -15.54 17.41 -12.61
CA LEU A 279 -14.86 16.25 -12.04
C LEU A 279 -15.86 15.19 -11.56
N LYS A 280 -16.88 15.60 -10.77
CA LYS A 280 -17.94 14.72 -10.29
C LYS A 280 -18.71 14.02 -11.41
N ARG A 281 -18.96 14.72 -12.54
CA ARG A 281 -19.66 14.15 -13.70
C ARG A 281 -18.78 13.15 -14.46
N THR A 282 -17.53 13.52 -14.73
CA THR A 282 -16.58 12.70 -15.49
C THR A 282 -16.13 11.47 -14.71
N CYS A 283 -15.86 11.63 -13.42
CA CYS A 283 -15.41 10.56 -12.52
C CYS A 283 -16.56 9.87 -11.78
N ARG A 284 -17.83 10.07 -12.19
CA ARG A 284 -18.99 9.42 -11.56
C ARG A 284 -18.82 7.90 -11.39
N PRO A 285 -18.24 7.15 -12.35
CA PRO A 285 -18.01 5.72 -12.18
C PRO A 285 -16.99 5.36 -11.10
N LEU A 286 -16.15 6.31 -10.64
CA LEU A 286 -15.13 6.11 -9.60
C LEU A 286 -15.64 6.35 -8.17
N ILE A 287 -16.89 6.83 -8.03
CA ILE A 287 -17.48 7.10 -6.72
C ILE A 287 -17.66 5.78 -5.97
N ILE A 288 -17.08 5.70 -4.78
CA ILE A 288 -17.18 4.53 -3.92
C ILE A 288 -18.52 4.52 -3.17
N ASP A 289 -18.95 3.32 -2.76
CA ASP A 289 -20.08 3.15 -1.86
C ASP A 289 -19.79 2.03 -0.85
N GLY A 290 -20.47 2.09 0.29
CA GLY A 290 -20.24 1.18 1.41
C GLY A 290 -19.18 1.66 2.41
N PRO A 291 -19.00 0.91 3.51
CA PRO A 291 -18.15 1.30 4.63
C PRO A 291 -16.68 1.21 4.24
N ASN A 292 -15.91 2.30 4.34
CA ASN A 292 -14.49 2.29 3.99
C ASN A 292 -13.68 3.25 4.87
N CYS A 293 -12.58 2.75 5.43
CA CYS A 293 -11.45 3.54 5.93
C CYS A 293 -10.22 3.10 5.13
N VAL A 294 -9.60 4.05 4.43
CA VAL A 294 -8.46 3.82 3.53
C VAL A 294 -7.25 4.53 4.10
N ILE A 295 -6.14 3.81 4.23
CA ILE A 295 -4.82 4.38 4.53
C ILE A 295 -3.94 4.14 3.30
N GLY A 296 -3.22 5.16 2.86
CA GLY A 296 -2.33 5.06 1.70
C GLY A 296 -1.02 5.80 1.88
N THR A 297 -0.09 5.51 0.97
CA THR A 297 1.17 6.24 0.81
C THR A 297 1.35 6.67 -0.64
N LEU A 298 1.97 7.84 -0.80
CA LEU A 298 2.36 8.41 -2.07
C LEU A 298 3.84 8.11 -2.37
N PRO A 299 4.30 8.30 -3.62
CA PRO A 299 5.71 8.09 -3.99
C PRO A 299 6.72 8.96 -3.23
N ASP A 300 6.30 10.12 -2.73
CA ASP A 300 7.13 11.01 -1.90
C ASP A 300 7.22 10.55 -0.43
N HIS A 301 6.56 9.44 -0.07
CA HIS A 301 6.40 8.91 1.29
C HIS A 301 5.43 9.68 2.20
N SER A 302 4.60 10.57 1.64
CA SER A 302 3.44 11.10 2.36
C SER A 302 2.45 9.99 2.69
N LEU A 303 2.01 9.91 3.95
CA LEU A 303 0.92 9.04 4.37
C LEU A 303 -0.39 9.81 4.44
N PHE A 304 -1.49 9.15 4.09
CA PHE A 304 -2.81 9.74 4.22
C PHE A 304 -3.86 8.75 4.71
N MET A 305 -4.95 9.27 5.26
CA MET A 305 -6.15 8.53 5.61
C MET A 305 -7.41 9.26 5.14
N VAL A 306 -8.30 8.52 4.49
CA VAL A 306 -9.63 8.99 4.06
C VAL A 306 -10.69 7.96 4.44
N GLN A 307 -11.91 8.43 4.66
CA GLN A 307 -13.06 7.60 4.98
C GLN A 307 -14.23 7.87 4.04
N ASP A 308 -15.13 6.88 3.96
CA ASP A 308 -16.40 7.00 3.25
C ASP A 308 -17.27 8.14 3.80
N ARG A 309 -18.28 8.53 3.02
CA ARG A 309 -19.16 9.66 3.31
C ARG A 309 -19.92 9.55 4.64
N LYS A 310 -20.19 8.33 5.12
CA LYS A 310 -20.92 8.08 6.37
C LYS A 310 -19.97 7.76 7.54
N LYS A 311 -18.65 7.71 7.30
CA LYS A 311 -17.63 7.39 8.30
C LYS A 311 -17.96 6.09 9.04
N LEU A 312 -18.22 5.01 8.29
CA LEU A 312 -18.73 3.76 8.86
C LEU A 312 -17.66 2.86 9.49
N ARG A 313 -16.39 3.21 9.30
CA ARG A 313 -15.23 2.48 9.82
C ARG A 313 -14.37 3.44 10.63
N PRO A 314 -13.79 3.00 11.76
CA PRO A 314 -12.95 3.87 12.57
C PRO A 314 -11.60 4.13 11.89
N GLY A 315 -11.01 5.27 12.22
CA GLY A 315 -9.69 5.69 11.79
C GLY A 315 -9.19 6.81 12.68
N VAL A 316 -7.96 6.68 13.17
CA VAL A 316 -7.28 7.67 14.01
C VAL A 316 -5.85 7.87 13.53
N VAL A 317 -5.38 9.10 13.57
CA VAL A 317 -3.99 9.47 13.32
C VAL A 317 -3.45 10.18 14.55
N GLY A 318 -2.23 9.86 14.95
CA GLY A 318 -1.60 10.44 16.13
C GLY A 318 -0.11 10.16 16.16
N GLY A 319 0.63 10.98 16.90
CA GLY A 319 2.08 10.83 17.01
C GLY A 319 2.77 12.08 17.53
N ARG A 320 4.04 12.22 17.15
CA ARG A 320 4.91 13.34 17.48
C ARG A 320 5.84 13.63 16.31
N PRO A 321 6.46 14.82 16.23
CA PRO A 321 7.45 15.10 15.19
C PRO A 321 8.48 13.97 15.06
N GLY A 322 8.67 13.51 13.83
CA GLY A 322 9.52 12.39 13.46
C GLY A 322 8.89 10.99 13.58
N LEU A 323 7.69 10.83 14.14
CA LEU A 323 6.97 9.55 14.22
C LEU A 323 5.45 9.72 14.34
N PHE A 324 4.73 9.35 13.29
CA PHE A 324 3.26 9.35 13.25
C PHE A 324 2.69 7.99 12.87
N GLY A 325 1.55 7.64 13.47
CA GLY A 325 0.81 6.42 13.19
C GLY A 325 -0.61 6.72 12.71
N PHE A 326 -1.09 5.89 11.79
CA PHE A 326 -2.47 5.83 11.31
C PHE A 326 -3.02 4.46 11.68
N SER A 327 -4.11 4.41 12.43
CA SER A 327 -4.61 3.17 13.02
C SER A 327 -6.12 3.05 12.87
N SER A 328 -6.60 1.81 12.78
CA SER A 328 -8.04 1.53 12.89
C SER A 328 -8.57 1.79 14.31
N GLU A 329 -7.74 1.59 15.34
CA GLU A 329 -8.12 1.78 16.75
C GLU A 329 -7.02 2.50 17.54
N ILE A 330 -7.43 3.22 18.59
CA ILE A 330 -6.53 3.99 19.45
C ILE A 330 -5.52 3.09 20.17
N CYS A 331 -5.90 1.85 20.52
CA CYS A 331 -5.00 0.89 21.17
C CYS A 331 -3.74 0.58 20.31
N GLY A 332 -3.87 0.60 18.98
CA GLY A 332 -2.73 0.46 18.07
C GLY A 332 -1.73 1.60 18.20
N LEU A 333 -2.20 2.84 18.34
CA LEU A 333 -1.33 3.99 18.61
C LEU A 333 -0.74 3.92 20.02
N ASP A 334 -1.52 3.51 21.02
CA ASP A 334 -1.05 3.36 22.40
C ASP A 334 0.07 2.32 22.54
N ALA A 335 0.03 1.25 21.75
CA ALA A 335 1.05 0.22 21.76
C ALA A 335 2.36 0.66 21.08
N VAL A 336 2.29 1.49 20.04
CA VAL A 336 3.44 1.84 19.19
C VAL A 336 4.05 3.19 19.53
N ILE A 337 3.23 4.17 19.91
CA ILE A 337 3.64 5.54 20.23
C ILE A 337 2.99 5.93 21.58
N PRO A 338 3.41 5.29 22.69
CA PRO A 338 2.80 5.50 24.01
C PRO A 338 3.09 6.91 24.59
N ASP A 339 4.17 7.53 24.15
CA ASP A 339 4.68 8.84 24.59
C ASP A 339 4.08 10.04 23.82
N ARG A 340 3.18 9.80 22.87
CA ARG A 340 2.51 10.88 22.12
C ARG A 340 1.55 11.68 23.00
N ASP A 341 1.28 12.91 22.59
CA ASP A 341 0.21 13.72 23.17
C ASP A 341 -1.15 13.26 22.63
N LYS A 342 -1.85 12.40 23.41
CA LYS A 342 -3.16 11.85 23.03
C LYS A 342 -4.24 12.92 22.81
N THR A 343 -4.07 14.13 23.35
CA THR A 343 -5.03 15.23 23.13
C THR A 343 -4.97 15.79 21.70
N LYS A 344 -3.89 15.47 20.96
CA LYS A 344 -3.67 15.85 19.58
C LYS A 344 -4.00 14.72 18.58
N ASP A 345 -4.44 13.56 19.05
CA ASP A 345 -4.90 12.49 18.17
C ASP A 345 -6.12 12.99 17.38
N ILE A 346 -6.10 12.81 16.05
CA ILE A 346 -7.16 13.24 15.16
C ILE A 346 -7.92 12.04 14.64
N GLN A 347 -9.25 12.07 14.75
CA GLN A 347 -10.15 11.13 14.10
C GLN A 347 -10.81 11.84 12.92
N PRO A 348 -10.21 11.80 11.70
CA PRO A 348 -10.72 12.55 10.56
C PRO A 348 -12.19 12.20 10.29
N MET A 349 -12.98 13.19 9.93
CA MET A 349 -14.40 13.04 9.63
C MET A 349 -14.64 12.81 8.13
N HIS A 350 -15.90 12.67 7.75
CA HIS A 350 -16.29 12.29 6.39
C HIS A 350 -15.89 13.28 5.30
N LEU A 351 -15.56 14.54 5.62
CA LEU A 351 -15.02 15.55 4.67
C LEU A 351 -13.50 15.71 4.77
N ASP A 352 -12.87 15.07 5.74
CA ASP A 352 -11.45 15.25 6.02
C ASP A 352 -10.62 14.20 5.28
N THR A 353 -9.45 14.62 4.84
CA THR A 353 -8.30 13.79 4.50
C THR A 353 -7.18 14.14 5.47
N ALA A 354 -6.77 13.19 6.30
CA ALA A 354 -5.60 13.38 7.16
C ALA A 354 -4.33 13.03 6.42
N ILE A 355 -3.30 13.86 6.52
CA ILE A 355 -2.04 13.72 5.77
C ILE A 355 -0.87 13.97 6.72
N VAL A 356 0.15 13.12 6.65
CA VAL A 356 1.47 13.41 7.22
C VAL A 356 2.44 13.44 6.04
N GLY A 357 3.05 14.60 5.83
CA GLY A 357 3.99 14.83 4.73
C GLY A 357 5.33 14.11 4.92
N PRO A 358 6.22 14.20 3.92
CA PRO A 358 7.51 13.49 3.93
C PRO A 358 8.48 14.01 4.99
N ASP A 359 8.27 15.23 5.48
CA ASP A 359 9.02 15.87 6.56
C ASP A 359 8.66 15.34 7.95
N ARG A 360 7.50 14.69 8.08
CA ARG A 360 7.01 14.01 9.30
C ARG A 360 6.96 14.94 10.51
N GLN A 361 6.55 16.18 10.31
CA GLN A 361 6.51 17.18 11.40
C GLN A 361 5.15 17.23 12.09
N GLU A 362 4.06 17.16 11.32
CA GLU A 362 2.70 17.30 11.84
C GLU A 362 1.66 16.54 11.02
N VAL A 363 0.44 16.46 11.56
CA VAL A 363 -0.74 15.97 10.85
C VAL A 363 -1.49 17.16 10.27
N ASN A 364 -1.58 17.21 8.94
CA ASN A 364 -2.38 18.17 8.21
C ASN A 364 -3.75 17.60 7.88
N ILE A 365 -4.80 18.41 8.03
CA ILE A 365 -6.16 18.05 7.62
C ILE A 365 -6.51 18.87 6.38
N CYS A 366 -6.69 18.17 5.26
CA CYS A 366 -7.26 18.75 4.05
C CYS A 366 -8.77 18.52 4.09
N ARG A 367 -9.56 19.60 4.13
CA ARG A 367 -11.03 19.49 4.08
C ARG A 367 -11.53 19.67 2.66
N GLN A 368 -12.50 18.84 2.25
CA GLN A 368 -13.14 18.96 0.93
C GLN A 368 -13.85 20.29 0.67
N THR A 369 -14.01 21.16 1.66
CA THR A 369 -14.62 22.49 1.49
C THR A 369 -13.59 23.58 1.20
N GLU A 370 -12.29 23.27 1.29
CA GLU A 370 -11.18 24.19 1.07
C GLU A 370 -10.78 24.21 -0.42
N ALA A 371 -10.17 25.32 -0.86
CA ALA A 371 -9.72 25.45 -2.23
C ALA A 371 -8.68 24.37 -2.59
N LEU A 372 -8.76 23.85 -3.82
CA LEU A 372 -7.84 22.85 -4.33
C LEU A 372 -6.53 23.50 -4.81
N ASN A 373 -5.43 22.76 -4.64
CA ASN A 373 -4.16 23.06 -5.30
C ASN A 373 -4.19 22.49 -6.72
N LEU A 374 -4.89 23.18 -7.62
CA LEU A 374 -4.98 22.77 -9.02
C LEU A 374 -3.66 23.09 -9.76
N PRO A 375 -3.18 22.18 -10.63
CA PRO A 375 -2.08 22.53 -11.54
C PRO A 375 -2.53 23.68 -12.46
N LEU A 376 -1.75 24.77 -12.45
CA LEU A 376 -1.98 25.97 -13.26
C LEU A 376 -1.82 25.71 -14.77
#